data_AF-A0A1C3HH39-F1
#
_entry.id   AF-A0A1C3HH39-F1
#
_cell.length_a   1.000
_cell.length_b   1.000
_cell.length_c   1.000
_cell.angle_alpha   90.00
_cell.angle_beta   90.00
_cell.angle_gamma   90.00
#
_symmetry.space_group_name_H-M   'P 1'
#
loop_
_entity.id
_entity.type
_entity.pdbx_description
1 polymer ?
#
loop_
_entity_poly.entity_id
_entity_poly.type
_entity_poly.pdbx_seq_one_letter_code
_entity_poly.pdbx_strand_id
1 'polypeptide(L)'
;MGLHNTPHAFGVTSISKESRITHSRRQARKLTPEQFLALPMVKAYVEQNPGSARRNPDTGEVWTNKPLMLMYLDACQAKKLKKALVKAMKEHGL
;
A
#
# COMPACT_ATOMS: atom_id res chain seq x y z
N MET A 1 59.93 30.02 9.89
CA MET A 1 59.64 29.74 8.47
C MET A 1 60.04 28.30 8.19
N GLY A 2 59.09 27.37 8.20
CA GLY A 2 59.36 25.96 7.96
C GLY A 2 58.16 25.37 7.22
N LEU A 3 58.15 25.56 5.90
CA LEU A 3 57.18 24.97 5.00
C LEU A 3 57.78 23.67 4.47
N HIS A 4 57.35 22.50 4.96
CA HIS A 4 57.62 21.24 4.29
C HIS A 4 56.31 20.48 4.07
N ASN A 5 55.91 20.53 2.80
CA ASN A 5 54.84 19.79 2.16
C ASN A 5 54.88 18.31 2.54
N THR A 6 53.81 17.80 3.12
CA THR A 6 53.52 16.36 3.14
C THR A 6 52.79 16.00 1.83
N PRO A 7 53.44 15.35 0.84
CA PRO A 7 52.69 14.71 -0.22
C PRO A 7 52.08 13.42 0.37
N HIS A 8 50.91 13.01 -0.11
CA HIS A 8 50.16 11.79 0.28
C HIS A 8 48.96 11.97 1.22
N ALA A 9 48.31 13.13 1.19
CA ALA A 9 46.88 13.17 1.48
C ALA A 9 46.14 12.61 0.26
N PHE A 10 45.98 11.29 0.18
CA PHE A 10 45.05 10.67 -0.76
C PHE A 10 43.62 11.05 -0.33
N GLY A 11 43.07 12.08 -0.96
CA GLY A 11 41.68 12.47 -0.81
C GLY A 11 40.78 11.36 -1.35
N VAL A 12 40.33 10.46 -0.50
CA VAL A 12 39.25 9.54 -0.82
C VAL A 12 37.96 10.35 -0.81
N THR A 13 37.63 10.96 -1.94
CA THR A 13 36.27 11.47 -2.15
C THR A 13 35.38 10.25 -2.34
N SER A 14 34.62 9.90 -1.30
CA SER A 14 33.54 8.94 -1.44
C SER A 14 32.49 9.56 -2.35
N ILE A 15 32.51 9.19 -3.63
CA ILE A 15 31.37 9.39 -4.53
C ILE A 15 30.25 8.49 -4.00
N SER A 16 29.44 9.04 -3.10
CA SER A 16 28.17 8.44 -2.71
C SER A 16 27.38 8.21 -3.99
N LYS A 17 27.30 6.94 -4.42
CA LYS A 17 26.46 6.54 -5.54
C LYS A 17 25.03 6.76 -5.08
N GLU A 18 24.46 7.91 -5.43
CA GLU A 18 23.03 8.15 -5.25
C GLU A 18 22.30 6.98 -5.88
N SER A 19 21.53 6.27 -5.05
CA SER A 19 20.70 5.17 -5.52
C SER A 19 19.71 5.75 -6.51
N ARG A 20 20.00 5.65 -7.81
CA ARG A 20 19.01 5.85 -8.86
C ARG A 20 17.94 4.80 -8.62
N ILE A 21 16.87 5.20 -7.95
CA ILE A 21 15.69 4.37 -7.76
C ILE A 21 15.09 4.14 -9.15
N THR A 22 15.57 3.12 -9.84
CA THR A 22 15.10 2.68 -11.17
C THR A 22 13.82 1.87 -11.06
N HIS A 23 13.41 1.49 -9.84
CA HIS A 23 12.13 0.89 -9.62
C HIS A 23 11.05 1.98 -9.59
N SER A 24 10.44 2.20 -10.77
CA SER A 24 9.02 2.53 -10.83
C SER A 24 8.29 1.40 -10.11
N ARG A 25 8.16 1.53 -8.79
CA ARG A 25 7.39 0.64 -7.95
C ARG A 25 5.99 0.73 -8.51
N ARG A 26 5.57 -0.26 -9.30
CA ARG A 26 4.25 -0.34 -9.95
C ARG A 26 3.25 0.27 -8.99
N GLN A 27 2.79 1.49 -9.28
CA GLN A 27 1.84 2.15 -8.41
C GLN A 27 0.63 1.24 -8.43
N ALA A 28 0.35 0.62 -7.28
CA ALA A 28 -0.75 -0.31 -7.20
C ALA A 28 -2.01 0.44 -7.63
N ARG A 29 -2.72 -0.10 -8.59
CA ARG A 29 -3.88 0.55 -9.19
C ARG A 29 -4.89 0.79 -8.08
N LYS A 30 -5.12 2.06 -7.73
CA LYS A 30 -6.12 2.45 -6.75
C LYS A 30 -7.48 2.22 -7.41
N LEU A 31 -8.16 1.15 -7.02
CA LEU A 31 -9.51 0.87 -7.49
C LEU A 31 -10.47 1.83 -6.78
N THR A 32 -11.40 2.43 -7.53
CA THR A 32 -12.53 3.09 -6.89
C THR A 32 -13.47 2.03 -6.30
N PRO A 33 -14.31 2.38 -5.31
CA PRO A 33 -15.29 1.45 -4.75
C PRO A 33 -16.19 0.82 -5.83
N GLU A 34 -16.58 1.60 -6.84
CA GLU A 34 -17.38 1.15 -7.97
C GLU A 34 -16.63 0.15 -8.86
N GLN A 35 -15.35 0.41 -9.14
CA GLN A 35 -14.50 -0.53 -9.88
C GLN A 35 -14.29 -1.84 -9.11
N PHE A 36 -14.16 -1.76 -7.79
CA PHE A 36 -14.04 -2.95 -6.94
C PHE A 36 -15.33 -3.78 -6.92
N LEU A 37 -16.49 -3.14 -6.73
CA LEU A 37 -17.80 -3.80 -6.78
C LEU A 37 -18.14 -4.37 -8.16
N ALA A 38 -17.56 -3.81 -9.22
CA ALA A 38 -17.71 -4.33 -10.57
C ALA A 38 -16.93 -5.63 -10.83
N LEU A 39 -15.96 -6.01 -9.97
CA LEU A 39 -15.16 -7.22 -10.17
C LEU A 39 -16.03 -8.49 -10.10
N PRO A 40 -15.86 -9.45 -11.03
CA PRO A 40 -16.69 -10.67 -11.06
C PRO A 40 -16.68 -11.44 -9.74
N MET A 41 -15.51 -11.54 -9.09
CA MET A 41 -15.37 -12.23 -7.81
C MET A 41 -16.11 -11.53 -6.67
N VAL A 42 -16.19 -10.19 -6.71
CA VAL A 42 -16.87 -9.37 -5.71
C VAL A 42 -18.38 -9.48 -5.90
N LYS A 43 -18.85 -9.42 -7.15
CA LYS A 43 -20.27 -9.64 -7.47
C LYS A 43 -20.75 -11.01 -6.97
N ALA A 44 -20.03 -12.08 -7.32
CA ALA A 44 -20.36 -13.43 -6.87
C ALA A 44 -20.41 -13.54 -5.33
N TYR A 45 -19.48 -12.87 -4.64
CA TYR A 45 -19.47 -12.86 -3.18
C TYR A 45 -20.67 -12.11 -2.57
N VAL A 46 -21.03 -10.96 -3.15
CA VAL A 46 -22.17 -10.14 -2.70
C VAL A 46 -23.50 -10.86 -2.97
N GLU A 47 -23.62 -11.57 -4.10
CA GLU A 47 -24.79 -12.40 -4.42
C GLU A 47 -24.97 -13.54 -3.41
N GLN A 48 -23.87 -14.17 -2.97
CA GLN A 48 -23.91 -15.21 -1.94
C GLN A 48 -24.17 -14.67 -0.53
N ASN A 49 -23.82 -13.40 -0.26
CA ASN A 49 -23.93 -12.78 1.05
C ASN A 49 -24.65 -11.42 0.94
N PRO A 50 -25.98 -11.43 0.75
CA PRO A 50 -26.76 -10.19 0.68
C PRO A 50 -26.63 -9.43 2.01
N GLY A 51 -26.10 -8.20 1.95
CA GLY A 51 -25.78 -7.38 3.13
C GLY A 51 -24.29 -7.20 3.42
N SER A 52 -23.42 -7.90 2.68
CA SER A 52 -21.97 -7.76 2.79
C SER A 52 -21.42 -6.42 2.27
N ALA A 53 -22.16 -5.74 1.40
CA ALA A 53 -21.87 -4.38 0.93
C ALA A 53 -23.11 -3.49 1.04
N ARG A 54 -22.95 -2.28 1.59
CA ARG A 54 -24.00 -1.26 1.67
C ARG A 54 -23.46 0.08 1.20
N ARG A 55 -24.20 0.78 0.35
CA ARG A 55 -23.89 2.16 -0.02
C ARG A 55 -24.71 3.10 0.84
N ASN A 56 -24.06 4.07 1.46
CA ASN A 56 -24.74 5.14 2.16
C ASN A 56 -25.20 6.19 1.12
N PRO A 57 -26.51 6.46 0.98
CA PRO A 57 -27.01 7.41 -0.02
C PRO A 57 -26.59 8.86 0.27
N ASP A 58 -26.34 9.21 1.53
CA ASP A 58 -26.08 10.60 1.92
C ASP A 58 -24.60 10.99 1.76
N THR A 59 -23.68 10.08 2.07
CA THR A 59 -22.23 10.32 2.01
C THR A 59 -21.57 9.72 0.77
N GLY A 60 -22.28 8.85 0.05
CA GLY A 60 -21.72 8.07 -1.05
C GLY A 60 -20.73 6.99 -0.62
N GLU A 61 -20.51 6.82 0.69
CA GLU A 61 -19.57 5.85 1.24
C GLU A 61 -20.06 4.41 1.04
N VAL A 62 -19.12 3.52 0.75
CA VAL A 62 -19.39 2.09 0.61
C VAL A 62 -18.88 1.37 1.85
N TRP A 63 -19.81 0.81 2.59
CA TRP A 63 -19.57 0.01 3.79
C TRP A 63 -19.46 -1.44 3.36
N THR A 64 -18.39 -2.11 3.78
CA THR A 64 -18.13 -3.50 3.42
C THR A 64 -17.85 -4.34 4.64
N ASN A 65 -18.18 -5.63 4.57
CA ASN A 65 -17.80 -6.58 5.59
C ASN A 65 -16.28 -6.85 5.58
N LYS A 66 -15.76 -7.43 6.67
CA LYS A 66 -14.33 -7.75 6.83
C LYS A 66 -13.73 -8.51 5.63
N PRO A 67 -14.38 -9.57 5.09
CA PRO A 67 -13.90 -10.27 3.90
C PRO A 67 -13.73 -9.37 2.67
N LEU A 68 -14.74 -8.56 2.33
CA LEU A 68 -14.68 -7.65 1.19
C LEU A 68 -13.60 -6.58 1.36
N MET A 69 -13.43 -6.05 2.57
CA MET A 69 -12.38 -5.10 2.86
C MET A 69 -10.98 -5.70 2.65
N LEU A 70 -10.77 -6.95 3.05
CA LEU A 70 -9.50 -7.65 2.82
C LEU A 70 -9.27 -7.92 1.32
N MET A 71 -10.31 -8.30 0.57
CA MET A 71 -10.24 -8.47 -0.89
C MET A 71 -9.87 -7.16 -1.59
N TYR A 72 -10.44 -6.04 -1.16
CA TYR A 72 -10.12 -4.72 -1.70
C TYR A 72 -8.64 -4.38 -1.49
N LEU A 73 -8.11 -4.63 -0.29
CA LEU A 73 -6.71 -4.39 0.02
C LEU A 73 -5.76 -5.29 -0.77
N ASP A 74 -6.15 -6.54 -1.04
CA ASP A 74 -5.39 -7.44 -1.91
C ASP A 74 -5.40 -6.96 -3.37
N ALA A 75 -6.56 -6.56 -3.89
CA ALA A 75 -6.70 -6.03 -5.24
C ALA A 75 -5.89 -4.73 -5.44
N CYS A 76 -5.85 -3.87 -4.42
CA CYS A 76 -5.01 -2.68 -4.38
C CYS A 76 -3.55 -2.96 -4.01
N GLN A 77 -3.13 -4.23 -3.91
CA GLN A 77 -1.78 -4.67 -3.52
C GLN A 77 -1.24 -3.98 -2.25
N ALA A 78 -2.15 -3.58 -1.35
CA ALA A 78 -1.88 -2.78 -0.16
C ALA A 78 -1.43 -3.67 1.01
N LYS A 79 -0.42 -4.52 0.79
CA LYS A 79 0.03 -5.55 1.76
C LYS A 79 0.37 -4.98 3.14
N LYS A 80 1.00 -3.81 3.20
CA LYS A 80 1.34 -3.15 4.48
C LYS A 80 0.08 -2.74 5.25
N LEU A 81 -0.89 -2.15 4.55
CA LEU A 81 -2.16 -1.72 5.14
C LEU A 81 -2.99 -2.93 5.59
N LYS A 82 -3.05 -3.99 4.78
CA LYS A 82 -3.70 -5.25 5.16
C LYS A 82 -3.09 -5.84 6.44
N LYS A 83 -1.76 -5.87 6.56
CA LYS A 83 -1.09 -6.35 7.78
C LYS A 83 -1.40 -5.48 9.00
N ALA A 84 -1.35 -4.16 8.85
CA ALA A 84 -1.66 -3.22 9.93
C ALA A 84 -3.11 -3.37 10.40
N LEU A 85 -4.03 -3.49 9.45
CA LEU A 85 -5.44 -3.72 9.72
C LEU A 85 -5.66 -5.05 10.46
N VAL A 86 -5.13 -6.16 9.94
CA VAL A 86 -5.29 -7.48 10.59
C VAL A 86 -4.72 -7.47 12.00
N LYS A 87 -3.60 -6.78 12.21
CA LYS A 87 -3.02 -6.58 13.54
C LYS A 87 -3.96 -5.80 14.46
N ALA A 88 -4.46 -4.65 14.00
CA ALA A 88 -5.41 -3.84 14.76
C ALA A 88 -6.70 -4.61 15.09
N MET A 89 -7.25 -5.37 14.14
CA MET A 89 -8.43 -6.20 14.39
C MET A 89 -8.18 -7.25 15.47
N LYS A 90 -6.98 -7.87 15.47
CA LYS A 90 -6.58 -8.82 16.51
C LYS A 90 -6.45 -8.16 17.88
N GLU A 91 -5.91 -6.94 17.93
CA GLU A 91 -5.77 -6.16 19.17
C GLU A 91 -7.12 -5.71 19.74
N HIS A 92 -8.10 -5.43 18.89
CA HIS A 92 -9.44 -5.01 19.29
C HIS A 92 -10.46 -6.15 19.42
N GLY A 93 -10.06 -7.41 19.23
CA GLY A 93 -10.95 -8.58 19.39
C GLY A 93 -12.03 -8.74 18.30
N LEU A 94 -11.76 -8.28 17.08
CA LEU A 94 -12.67 -8.31 15.91
C LEU A 94 -12.34 -9.40 14.87
#